data_AF-A0A532UQZ0-F1
#
_entry.id   AF-A0A532UQZ0-F1
#
_cell.length_a   1.000
_cell.length_b   1.000
_cell.length_c   1.000
_cell.angle_alpha   90.00
_cell.angle_beta   90.00
_cell.angle_gamma   90.00
#
_symmetry.space_group_name_H-M   'P 1'
#
loop_
_entity.id
_entity.type
_entity.pdbx_description
1 polymer ?
#
loop_
_entity_poly.entity_id
_entity_poly.type
_entity_poly.pdbx_seq_one_letter_code
_entity_poly.pdbx_strand_id
1 'polypeptide(L)'
;MTYENKFCSPDFVSDMRSTVLARRHIRRRGIVLVWTAIFILLIILFFGLMIDTAKVAYNLHELQNATDAAALAGALVVKAQSPDAARQKAYDIGFANAVEGLGMTLSMTPLQTSLAPDTDPFTEDEAPYDILVGRWVRYNRTFVPTLDAPNAVKVFGRRNAALGDNLRPPLQMRFGPIAGVNTADVAAVAIAFNASSGGAGLIVLSDLPNQGAEIGATAKLDIDGGGIHINSTSMGNNNFAGAWIHGSPVLDAGFLNVVGTVSPPPDDSAWEAIFADAQAAGEAGGYPVMDYMDGIQHIDDPLAAAMIAEGEPYVVSTGDYAGMHLNLPDLLENDILTWYAGWNSSSSGYDLVDDPDNPSVYMQWNGLSYESVVVDSAFVPSDSGVFRDTTVGKVIVKNTVTDPNTGEITYTYTGGNLDVTVSLPPGYYPNGMTIQNGDAINLEPVEGVSRADKLFLFGGGQTPGNNNIGLYMTGGTLTGHGVTCYVTETFDSDGAALGVAGVTKITGGVVDLDSPGDWTNQQAELLGQPVDMSLVEGINGIAIWQDPDMSVPSPEAHLNGNGDFILSGTIYFPDPIHLRLEGDLGDTGNQILCGTASILGTARISVNYDGRNYGISTAISYLVR
;
A
#
# COMPACT_ATOMS: atom_id res chain seq x y z
N MET A 1 -53.24 40.34 -38.83
CA MET A 1 -53.87 41.64 -38.55
C MET A 1 -53.52 42.60 -39.65
N THR A 2 -54.54 43.30 -40.08
CA THR A 2 -54.77 43.84 -41.41
C THR A 2 -54.11 45.20 -41.60
N TYR A 3 -53.54 45.38 -42.80
CA TYR A 3 -53.17 46.66 -43.39
C TYR A 3 -54.42 47.55 -43.52
N GLU A 4 -54.32 48.83 -43.14
CA GLU A 4 -55.18 49.89 -43.68
C GLU A 4 -54.33 51.06 -44.16
N ASN A 5 -54.19 51.11 -45.49
CA ASN A 5 -53.91 52.32 -46.26
C ASN A 5 -55.13 53.25 -46.17
N LYS A 6 -54.94 54.54 -45.88
CA LYS A 6 -55.93 55.57 -46.20
C LYS A 6 -55.32 56.91 -46.61
N PHE A 7 -55.57 57.21 -47.89
CA PHE A 7 -55.91 58.49 -48.49
C PHE A 7 -54.85 59.57 -48.78
N CYS A 8 -54.57 59.68 -50.08
CA CYS A 8 -54.38 60.94 -50.79
C CYS A 8 -55.57 61.90 -50.63
N SER A 9 -55.29 63.19 -50.54
CA SER A 9 -56.09 64.26 -51.18
C SER A 9 -55.15 65.33 -51.75
N PRO A 10 -55.35 65.80 -52.98
CA PRO A 10 -54.55 66.85 -53.58
C PRO A 10 -55.19 68.25 -53.43
N ASP A 11 -54.32 69.25 -53.58
CA ASP A 11 -54.54 70.65 -54.00
C ASP A 11 -55.33 71.61 -53.09
N PHE A 12 -54.61 72.58 -52.49
CA PHE A 12 -54.99 73.99 -52.62
C PHE A 12 -53.81 74.94 -52.34
N VAL A 13 -53.66 75.91 -53.23
CA VAL A 13 -52.57 76.88 -53.36
C VAL A 13 -52.79 78.12 -52.46
N SER A 14 -51.69 78.69 -51.98
CA SER A 14 -51.50 80.11 -51.59
C SER A 14 -52.23 80.65 -50.35
N ASP A 15 -51.52 80.73 -49.22
CA ASP A 15 -51.46 82.01 -48.50
C ASP A 15 -50.04 82.32 -48.03
N MET A 16 -49.47 83.29 -48.72
CA MET A 16 -48.15 83.87 -48.54
C MET A 16 -48.22 84.85 -47.36
N ARG A 17 -48.39 84.34 -46.13
CA ARG A 17 -48.19 85.15 -44.92
C ARG A 17 -46.76 84.98 -44.43
N SER A 18 -45.99 86.03 -44.70
CA SER A 18 -44.66 86.33 -44.17
C SER A 18 -44.60 86.14 -42.66
N THR A 19 -44.33 84.91 -42.23
CA THR A 19 -43.87 84.64 -40.87
C THR A 19 -42.37 84.75 -40.93
N VAL A 20 -41.88 85.93 -40.51
CA VAL A 20 -40.48 86.26 -40.31
C VAL A 20 -39.76 85.08 -39.66
N LEU A 21 -39.07 84.27 -40.48
CA LEU A 21 -38.24 83.18 -40.03
C LEU A 21 -37.15 83.78 -39.14
N ALA A 22 -37.32 83.62 -37.83
CA ALA A 22 -36.41 84.11 -36.83
C ALA A 22 -34.99 83.60 -37.13
N ARG A 23 -34.14 84.48 -37.69
CA ARG A 23 -32.68 84.29 -37.84
C ARG A 23 -32.01 84.29 -36.46
N ARG A 24 -32.31 83.29 -35.63
CA ARG A 24 -31.67 83.07 -34.33
C ARG A 24 -31.16 81.63 -34.13
N HIS A 25 -31.08 80.82 -35.19
CA HIS A 25 -30.66 79.41 -35.09
C HIS A 25 -29.20 79.08 -35.48
N ILE A 26 -28.35 80.07 -35.78
CA ILE A 26 -26.97 79.81 -36.25
C ILE A 26 -25.92 79.86 -35.11
N ARG A 27 -26.23 80.39 -33.92
CA ARG A 27 -25.24 80.58 -32.84
C ARG A 27 -24.95 79.34 -31.97
N ARG A 28 -25.55 78.18 -32.21
CA ARG A 28 -25.32 76.95 -31.40
C ARG A 28 -24.58 75.81 -32.13
N ARG A 29 -24.12 76.00 -33.37
CA ARG A 29 -23.44 74.92 -34.11
C ARG A 29 -22.02 74.61 -33.60
N GLY A 30 -21.36 75.56 -32.94
CA GLY A 30 -20.02 75.35 -32.37
C GLY A 30 -19.99 74.39 -31.18
N ILE A 31 -21.04 74.39 -30.33
CA ILE A 31 -21.08 73.52 -29.14
C ILE A 31 -21.20 72.05 -29.52
N VAL A 32 -21.86 71.75 -30.64
CA VAL A 32 -22.04 70.37 -31.12
C VAL A 32 -20.69 69.75 -31.47
N LEU A 33 -19.78 70.50 -32.11
CA LEU A 33 -18.45 70.00 -32.44
C LEU A 33 -17.63 69.66 -31.19
N VAL A 34 -17.70 70.51 -30.16
CA VAL A 34 -17.02 70.26 -28.87
C VAL A 34 -17.57 68.99 -28.22
N TRP A 35 -18.89 68.83 -28.17
CA TRP A 35 -19.52 67.63 -27.64
C TRP A 35 -19.17 66.39 -28.44
N THR A 36 -19.22 66.45 -29.78
CA THR A 36 -18.83 65.32 -30.64
C THR A 36 -17.39 64.89 -30.38
N ALA A 37 -16.45 65.83 -30.26
CA ALA A 37 -15.06 65.52 -29.95
C ALA A 37 -14.91 64.82 -28.58
N ILE A 38 -15.61 65.31 -27.55
CA ILE A 38 -15.62 64.69 -26.22
C ILE A 38 -16.22 63.28 -26.29
N PHE A 39 -17.33 63.08 -27.00
CA PHE A 39 -17.95 61.77 -27.15
C PHE A 39 -17.07 60.78 -27.91
N ILE A 40 -16.39 61.21 -28.98
CA ILE A 40 -15.44 60.36 -29.70
C ILE A 40 -14.31 59.92 -28.77
N LEU A 41 -13.76 60.85 -27.97
CA LEU A 41 -12.72 60.53 -27.00
C LEU A 41 -13.22 59.55 -25.94
N LEU A 42 -14.43 59.74 -25.40
CA LEU A 42 -15.04 58.80 -24.46
C LEU A 42 -15.23 57.41 -25.09
N ILE A 43 -15.71 57.34 -26.33
CA ILE A 43 -15.88 56.07 -27.04
C ILE A 43 -14.53 55.36 -27.21
N ILE A 44 -13.47 56.08 -27.58
CA ILE A 44 -12.11 55.53 -27.70
C ILE A 44 -11.62 54.99 -26.34
N LEU A 45 -11.88 55.71 -25.24
CA LEU A 45 -11.53 55.25 -23.89
C LEU A 45 -12.29 53.98 -23.52
N PHE A 46 -13.59 53.89 -23.82
CA PHE A 46 -14.38 52.68 -23.58
C PHE A 46 -13.88 51.50 -24.41
N PHE A 47 -13.56 51.70 -25.70
CA PHE A 47 -12.99 50.65 -26.53
C PHE A 47 -11.61 50.20 -26.04
N GLY A 48 -10.75 51.13 -25.62
CA GLY A 48 -9.45 50.81 -25.03
C GLY A 48 -9.60 49.96 -23.76
N LEU A 49 -10.51 50.37 -22.86
CA LEU A 49 -10.83 49.61 -21.65
C LEU A 49 -11.37 48.21 -21.98
N MET A 50 -12.27 48.09 -22.97
CA MET A 50 -12.81 46.79 -23.41
C MET A 50 -11.71 45.86 -23.93
N ILE A 51 -10.78 46.37 -24.75
CA ILE A 51 -9.67 45.59 -25.31
C ILE A 51 -8.74 45.10 -24.21
N ASP A 52 -8.37 45.98 -23.27
CA ASP A 52 -7.49 45.62 -22.16
C ASP A 52 -8.17 44.63 -21.20
N THR A 53 -9.46 44.82 -20.92
CA THR A 53 -10.25 43.86 -20.11
C THR A 53 -10.32 42.50 -20.79
N ALA A 54 -10.56 42.47 -22.11
CA ALA A 54 -10.57 41.23 -22.88
C ALA A 54 -9.20 40.53 -22.86
N LYS A 55 -8.10 41.29 -22.93
CA LYS A 55 -6.73 40.76 -22.82
C LYS A 55 -6.48 40.14 -21.44
N VAL A 56 -6.85 40.84 -20.35
CA VAL A 56 -6.71 40.32 -18.98
C VAL A 56 -7.51 39.04 -18.80
N ALA A 57 -8.76 39.02 -19.25
CA ALA A 57 -9.60 37.82 -19.16
C ALA A 57 -9.03 36.64 -19.96
N TYR A 58 -8.54 36.89 -21.17
CA TYR A 58 -7.91 35.88 -22.01
C TYR A 58 -6.64 35.30 -21.36
N ASN A 59 -5.73 36.16 -20.88
CA ASN A 59 -4.50 35.74 -20.20
C ASN A 59 -4.79 35.04 -18.86
N LEU A 60 -5.85 35.41 -18.14
CA LEU A 60 -6.28 34.71 -16.93
C LEU A 60 -6.71 33.26 -17.24
N HIS A 61 -7.41 33.03 -18.36
CA HIS A 61 -7.73 31.68 -18.80
C HIS A 61 -6.49 30.87 -19.21
N GLU A 62 -5.55 31.47 -19.93
CA GLU A 62 -4.27 30.80 -20.24
C GLU A 62 -3.51 30.44 -18.95
N LEU A 63 -3.48 31.36 -17.97
CA LEU A 63 -2.84 31.15 -16.68
C LEU A 63 -3.52 30.05 -15.86
N GLN A 64 -4.86 29.99 -15.83
CA GLN A 64 -5.59 28.92 -15.16
C GLN A 64 -5.26 27.56 -15.78
N ASN A 65 -5.31 27.43 -17.11
CA ASN A 65 -4.99 26.18 -17.79
C ASN A 65 -3.54 25.71 -17.51
N ALA A 66 -2.58 26.65 -17.50
CA ALA A 66 -1.20 26.35 -17.16
C ALA A 66 -1.04 25.88 -15.70
N THR A 67 -1.77 26.52 -14.78
CA THR A 67 -1.76 26.20 -13.35
C THR A 67 -2.41 24.83 -13.08
N ASP A 68 -3.54 24.53 -13.72
CA ASP A 68 -4.22 23.23 -13.64
C ASP A 68 -3.32 22.11 -14.18
N ALA A 69 -2.68 22.31 -15.34
CA ALA A 69 -1.76 21.34 -15.94
C ALA A 69 -0.53 21.08 -15.04
N ALA A 70 0.03 22.13 -14.45
CA ALA A 70 1.15 22.02 -13.51
C ALA A 70 0.76 21.26 -12.24
N ALA A 71 -0.38 21.61 -11.64
CA ALA A 71 -0.89 20.92 -10.45
C ALA A 71 -1.14 19.43 -10.73
N LEU A 72 -1.81 19.12 -11.84
CA LEU A 72 -2.07 17.74 -12.26
C LEU A 72 -0.78 16.96 -12.47
N ALA A 73 0.22 17.53 -13.14
CA ALA A 73 1.49 16.88 -13.39
C ALA A 73 2.25 16.57 -12.09
N GLY A 74 2.23 17.48 -11.12
CA GLY A 74 2.79 17.23 -9.79
C GLY A 74 2.01 16.13 -9.06
N ALA A 75 0.68 16.20 -9.06
CA ALA A 75 -0.17 15.21 -8.40
C ALA A 75 0.02 13.80 -8.96
N LEU A 76 0.26 13.63 -10.27
CA LEU A 76 0.50 12.32 -10.86
C LEU A 76 1.72 11.59 -10.30
N VAL A 77 2.73 12.32 -9.80
CA VAL A 77 3.97 11.73 -9.27
C VAL A 77 4.17 11.95 -7.77
N VAL A 78 3.35 12.79 -7.12
CA VAL A 78 3.44 13.18 -5.68
C VAL A 78 3.54 12.00 -4.73
N LYS A 79 2.99 10.89 -5.18
CA LYS A 79 2.69 9.70 -4.43
C LYS A 79 3.78 8.63 -4.72
N ALA A 80 4.31 8.60 -5.94
CA ALA A 80 5.29 7.62 -6.41
C ALA A 80 6.75 8.09 -6.29
N GLN A 81 6.97 9.38 -6.07
CA GLN A 81 8.28 10.01 -6.07
C GLN A 81 8.41 10.96 -4.88
N SER A 82 9.63 11.42 -4.61
CA SER A 82 9.87 12.40 -3.56
C SER A 82 9.07 13.70 -3.81
N PRO A 83 8.69 14.43 -2.74
CA PRO A 83 8.00 15.71 -2.88
C PRO A 83 8.71 16.70 -3.81
N ASP A 84 10.05 16.69 -3.85
CA ASP A 84 10.82 17.54 -4.75
C ASP A 84 10.68 17.13 -6.23
N ALA A 85 10.60 15.83 -6.52
CA ALA A 85 10.33 15.36 -7.88
C ALA A 85 8.93 15.79 -8.34
N ALA A 86 7.94 15.76 -7.45
CA ALA A 86 6.59 16.26 -7.74
C ALA A 86 6.56 17.77 -8.01
N ARG A 87 7.30 18.55 -7.22
CA ARG A 87 7.45 19.99 -7.46
C ARG A 87 8.15 20.27 -8.79
N GLN A 88 9.23 19.54 -9.09
CA GLN A 88 9.94 19.67 -10.35
C GLN A 88 9.04 19.33 -11.54
N LYS A 89 8.23 18.27 -11.43
CA LYS A 89 7.29 17.89 -12.47
C LYS A 89 6.22 18.96 -12.72
N ALA A 90 5.69 19.55 -11.64
CA ALA A 90 4.76 20.67 -11.73
C ALA A 90 5.44 21.91 -12.37
N TYR A 91 6.69 22.20 -11.99
CA TYR A 91 7.48 23.29 -12.58
C TYR A 91 7.69 23.10 -14.08
N ASP A 92 8.14 21.92 -14.52
CA ASP A 92 8.45 21.65 -15.93
C ASP A 92 7.21 21.79 -16.82
N ILE A 93 6.07 21.24 -16.38
CA ILE A 93 4.81 21.35 -17.11
C ILE A 93 4.25 22.77 -17.06
N GLY A 94 4.36 23.46 -15.92
CA GLY A 94 3.99 24.86 -15.83
C GLY A 94 4.78 25.73 -16.81
N PHE A 95 6.11 25.57 -16.83
CA PHE A 95 7.00 26.31 -17.71
C PHE A 95 6.74 26.03 -19.20
N ALA A 96 6.38 24.80 -19.55
CA ALA A 96 6.01 24.42 -20.91
C ALA A 96 4.70 25.07 -21.40
N ASN A 97 3.81 25.48 -20.49
CA ASN A 97 2.59 26.20 -20.83
C ASN A 97 2.85 27.72 -20.85
N ALA A 98 2.55 28.34 -21.99
CA ALA A 98 2.79 29.76 -22.19
C ALA A 98 1.54 30.59 -21.86
N VAL A 99 1.76 31.74 -21.22
CA VAL A 99 0.77 32.80 -20.97
C VAL A 99 1.32 34.07 -21.61
N GLU A 100 0.59 34.64 -22.58
CA GLU A 100 1.08 35.74 -23.44
C GLU A 100 2.40 35.39 -24.18
N GLY A 101 2.57 34.11 -24.55
CA GLY A 101 3.77 33.63 -25.26
C GLY A 101 5.03 33.52 -24.39
N LEU A 102 4.91 33.71 -23.08
CA LEU A 102 5.98 33.50 -22.09
C LEU A 102 5.62 32.29 -21.22
N GLY A 103 6.57 31.39 -20.94
CA GLY A 103 6.34 30.27 -20.02
C GLY A 103 5.85 30.73 -18.65
N MET A 104 4.99 29.94 -17.99
CA MET A 104 4.61 30.18 -16.59
C MET A 104 5.78 29.78 -15.70
N THR A 105 6.57 30.76 -15.28
CA THR A 105 7.70 30.51 -14.36
C THR A 105 7.14 30.39 -12.94
N LEU A 106 7.40 29.26 -12.29
CA LEU A 106 7.02 28.99 -10.91
C LEU A 106 8.27 29.08 -10.02
N SER A 107 8.15 29.67 -8.83
CA SER A 107 9.26 29.74 -7.89
C SER A 107 9.54 28.40 -7.24
N MET A 108 10.73 27.85 -7.51
CA MET A 108 11.27 26.63 -6.87
C MET A 108 12.06 26.95 -5.60
N THR A 109 11.74 28.04 -4.89
CA THR A 109 12.38 28.42 -3.62
C THR A 109 12.49 27.20 -2.69
N PRO A 110 13.58 27.03 -1.90
CA PRO A 110 13.91 25.75 -1.27
C PRO A 110 12.80 25.16 -0.40
N LEU A 111 12.87 23.83 -0.20
CA LEU A 111 11.86 22.95 0.42
C LEU A 111 10.88 23.64 1.36
N GLN A 112 9.60 23.28 1.21
CA GLN A 112 8.56 23.50 2.20
C GLN A 112 9.02 22.92 3.55
N THR A 113 9.71 23.72 4.37
CA THR A 113 10.19 23.29 5.69
C THR A 113 8.97 23.22 6.59
N SER A 114 8.53 21.99 6.92
CA SER A 114 7.45 21.63 7.85
C SER A 114 6.57 22.83 8.26
N LEU A 115 5.61 23.19 7.40
CA LEU A 115 4.64 24.20 7.77
C LEU A 115 3.77 23.62 8.89
N ALA A 116 3.54 24.39 9.94
CA ALA A 116 2.64 23.97 11.02
C ALA A 116 1.24 23.69 10.42
N PRO A 117 0.63 22.52 10.69
CA PRO A 117 -0.56 22.03 9.99
C PRO A 117 -1.83 22.88 10.16
N ASP A 118 -1.89 23.76 11.17
CA ASP A 118 -3.15 24.40 11.62
C ASP A 118 -3.41 25.83 11.14
N THR A 119 -2.50 26.41 10.36
CA THR A 119 -2.82 27.64 9.65
C THR A 119 -2.74 27.30 8.18
N ASP A 120 -3.83 27.44 7.42
CA ASP A 120 -3.73 27.71 5.99
C ASP A 120 -3.13 29.12 5.90
N PRO A 121 -1.78 29.26 5.92
CA PRO A 121 -1.14 30.55 6.15
C PRO A 121 -1.09 31.36 4.86
N PHE A 122 -1.72 30.86 3.80
CA PHE A 122 -1.55 31.34 2.45
C PHE A 122 -2.86 31.93 1.95
N THR A 123 -3.17 33.11 2.45
CA THR A 123 -3.87 34.09 1.61
C THR A 123 -3.04 34.28 0.34
N GLU A 124 -3.71 34.48 -0.80
CA GLU A 124 -3.09 34.53 -2.13
C GLU A 124 -1.91 35.53 -2.23
N ASP A 125 -1.86 36.50 -1.31
CA ASP A 125 -0.90 37.59 -1.30
C ASP A 125 0.44 37.28 -0.58
N GLU A 126 0.51 36.26 0.29
CA GLU A 126 1.69 36.05 1.16
C GLU A 126 2.45 34.74 0.94
N ALA A 127 1.96 33.83 0.07
CA ALA A 127 2.66 32.56 -0.13
C ALA A 127 4.03 32.76 -0.81
N PRO A 128 5.16 32.44 -0.14
CA PRO A 128 6.51 32.53 -0.73
C PRO A 128 6.79 31.37 -1.71
N TYR A 129 5.88 30.40 -1.78
CA TYR A 129 5.97 29.22 -2.62
C TYR A 129 4.88 29.27 -3.69
N ASP A 130 5.26 29.03 -4.94
CA ASP A 130 4.29 28.89 -6.04
C ASP A 130 3.83 27.44 -6.21
N ILE A 131 4.53 26.47 -5.61
CA ILE A 131 4.19 25.05 -5.63
C ILE A 131 4.26 24.51 -4.20
N LEU A 132 3.13 24.05 -3.69
CA LEU A 132 2.99 23.42 -2.38
C LEU A 132 2.63 21.95 -2.56
N VAL A 133 3.29 21.08 -1.81
CA VAL A 133 2.95 19.66 -1.71
C VAL A 133 2.18 19.43 -0.41
N GLY A 134 1.16 18.59 -0.45
CA GLY A 134 0.30 18.39 0.71
C GLY A 134 -0.70 17.27 0.52
N ARG A 135 -1.69 17.26 1.41
CA ARG A 135 -2.79 16.32 1.42
C ARG A 135 -4.10 17.05 1.15
N TRP A 136 -4.87 16.55 0.18
CA TRP A 136 -6.25 16.94 -0.06
C TRP A 136 -7.19 16.10 0.80
N VAL A 137 -7.84 16.75 1.76
CA VAL A 137 -8.84 16.13 2.63
C VAL A 137 -10.21 16.27 1.97
N ARG A 138 -10.69 15.18 1.33
CA ARG A 138 -11.87 15.20 0.46
C ARG A 138 -13.15 15.65 1.17
N TYR A 139 -13.37 15.18 2.40
CA TYR A 139 -14.55 15.50 3.20
C TYR A 139 -14.65 17.00 3.52
N ASN A 140 -13.55 17.61 3.97
CA ASN A 140 -13.49 19.05 4.28
C ASN A 140 -13.16 19.94 3.07
N ARG A 141 -12.89 19.34 1.90
CA ARG A 141 -12.42 20.04 0.68
C ARG A 141 -11.27 21.03 0.99
N THR A 142 -10.38 20.60 1.87
CA THR A 142 -9.31 21.43 2.41
C THR A 142 -7.97 20.82 2.01
N PHE A 143 -7.04 21.68 1.60
CA PHE A 143 -5.66 21.30 1.33
C PHE A 143 -4.82 21.57 2.57
N VAL A 144 -4.18 20.53 3.10
CA VAL A 144 -3.27 20.62 4.24
C VAL A 144 -1.84 20.49 3.72
N PRO A 145 -1.01 21.54 3.80
CA PRO A 145 0.39 21.45 3.38
C PRO A 145 1.14 20.47 4.30
N THR A 146 1.60 19.34 3.76
CA THR A 146 2.38 18.34 4.47
C THR A 146 3.34 17.64 3.50
N LEU A 147 4.49 17.22 4.00
CA LEU A 147 5.41 16.35 3.27
C LEU A 147 5.25 14.89 3.66
N ASP A 148 4.39 14.61 4.65
CA ASP A 148 4.13 13.28 5.15
C ASP A 148 2.91 12.66 4.44
N ALA A 149 3.16 11.58 3.72
CA ALA A 149 2.23 10.93 2.80
C ALA A 149 1.37 11.92 1.97
N PRO A 150 2.01 12.81 1.18
CA PRO A 150 1.29 13.79 0.39
C PRO A 150 0.53 13.11 -0.76
N ASN A 151 -0.68 13.59 -1.04
CA ASN A 151 -1.50 13.12 -2.16
C ASN A 151 -1.88 14.24 -3.14
N ALA A 152 -1.48 15.48 -2.88
CA ALA A 152 -1.94 16.65 -3.60
C ALA A 152 -0.83 17.67 -3.83
N VAL A 153 -0.99 18.43 -4.90
CA VAL A 153 -0.13 19.55 -5.26
C VAL A 153 -1.01 20.78 -5.52
N LYS A 154 -0.72 21.87 -4.81
CA LYS A 154 -1.34 23.19 -4.98
C LYS A 154 -0.35 24.10 -5.70
N VAL A 155 -0.78 24.70 -6.82
CA VAL A 155 0.05 25.58 -7.64
C VAL A 155 -0.57 26.96 -7.71
N PHE A 156 0.27 27.99 -7.60
CA PHE A 156 -0.08 29.40 -7.79
C PHE A 156 0.61 29.92 -9.06
N GLY A 157 -0.16 30.06 -10.15
CA GLY A 157 0.30 30.74 -11.34
C GLY A 157 0.17 32.25 -11.16
N ARG A 158 1.27 33.01 -11.25
CA ARG A 158 1.27 34.46 -10.99
C ARG A 158 1.95 35.26 -12.09
N ARG A 159 1.36 36.41 -12.44
CA ARG A 159 1.96 37.51 -13.22
C ARG A 159 1.78 38.77 -12.40
N ASN A 160 2.74 39.12 -11.54
CA ASN A 160 2.63 40.29 -10.69
C ASN A 160 3.89 41.16 -10.72
N ALA A 161 3.73 42.46 -10.51
CA ALA A 161 4.86 43.39 -10.41
C ALA A 161 5.61 43.28 -9.06
N ALA A 162 4.92 42.86 -8.00
CA ALA A 162 5.42 42.86 -6.63
C ALA A 162 6.56 41.85 -6.36
N LEU A 163 6.65 40.79 -7.16
CA LEU A 163 7.65 39.72 -7.00
C LEU A 163 9.04 40.13 -7.50
N GLY A 164 9.16 41.27 -8.18
CA GLY A 164 10.44 41.90 -8.52
C GLY A 164 11.35 41.11 -9.47
N ASP A 165 10.93 39.93 -9.92
CA ASP A 165 11.68 39.15 -10.91
C ASP A 165 11.24 39.51 -12.33
N ASN A 166 12.20 39.50 -13.24
CA ASN A 166 11.93 39.69 -14.67
C ASN A 166 11.33 38.43 -15.33
N LEU A 167 11.04 37.39 -14.55
CA LEU A 167 10.59 36.09 -15.03
C LEU A 167 9.06 36.00 -15.06
N ARG A 168 8.39 36.74 -14.18
CA ARG A 168 6.93 36.79 -14.03
C ARG A 168 6.38 38.21 -14.23
N PRO A 169 6.75 38.93 -15.31
CA PRO A 169 6.34 40.32 -15.49
C PRO A 169 4.81 40.44 -15.48
N PRO A 170 4.26 41.54 -14.94
CA PRO A 170 2.82 41.79 -14.96
C PRO A 170 2.33 41.99 -16.39
N LEU A 171 1.03 41.79 -16.61
CA LEU A 171 0.44 41.91 -17.94
C LEU A 171 0.52 43.35 -18.43
N GLN A 172 1.11 43.57 -19.61
CA GLN A 172 1.21 44.90 -20.19
C GLN A 172 -0.14 45.34 -20.79
N MET A 173 -0.66 46.48 -20.34
CA MET A 173 -1.93 47.04 -20.85
C MET A 173 -1.66 47.85 -22.12
N ARG A 174 -2.50 47.71 -23.16
CA ARG A 174 -2.31 48.42 -24.44
C ARG A 174 -2.82 49.85 -24.37
N PHE A 175 -3.96 50.07 -23.72
CA PHE A 175 -4.60 51.39 -23.61
C PHE A 175 -4.59 51.96 -22.19
N GLY A 176 -4.35 51.13 -21.18
CA GLY A 176 -4.18 51.51 -19.78
C GLY A 176 -3.20 52.67 -19.53
N PRO A 177 -2.08 52.83 -20.28
CA PRO A 177 -1.19 53.99 -20.12
C PRO A 177 -1.90 55.34 -20.31
N ILE A 178 -3.00 55.41 -21.07
CA ILE A 178 -3.81 56.64 -21.21
C ILE A 178 -4.45 57.05 -19.87
N ALA A 179 -4.75 56.07 -19.02
CA ALA A 179 -5.28 56.25 -17.67
C ALA A 179 -4.18 56.16 -16.57
N GLY A 180 -2.90 56.05 -16.95
CA GLY A 180 -1.79 55.90 -16.01
C GLY A 180 -1.62 54.49 -15.43
N VAL A 181 -2.26 53.47 -16.02
CA VAL A 181 -2.17 52.06 -15.59
C VAL A 181 -1.44 51.27 -16.67
N ASN A 182 -0.14 51.08 -16.53
CA ASN A 182 0.66 50.40 -17.57
C ASN A 182 0.55 48.87 -17.52
N THR A 183 0.20 48.32 -16.36
CA THR A 183 0.24 46.88 -16.10
C THR A 183 -0.96 46.43 -15.29
N ALA A 184 -1.29 45.14 -15.38
CA ALA A 184 -2.26 44.48 -14.54
C ALA A 184 -1.66 43.20 -13.95
N ASP A 185 -1.88 43.00 -12.65
CA ASP A 185 -1.49 41.78 -11.96
C ASP A 185 -2.61 40.75 -12.07
N VAL A 186 -2.25 39.50 -12.34
CA VAL A 186 -3.19 38.37 -12.36
C VAL A 186 -2.59 37.16 -11.67
N ALA A 187 -3.44 36.39 -11.02
CA ALA A 187 -3.09 35.13 -10.38
C ALA A 187 -4.17 34.08 -10.65
N ALA A 188 -3.75 32.82 -10.67
CA ALA A 188 -4.60 31.65 -10.74
C ALA A 188 -4.11 30.63 -9.72
N VAL A 189 -5.03 29.85 -9.16
CA VAL A 189 -4.72 28.78 -8.20
C VAL A 189 -5.35 27.50 -8.69
N ALA A 190 -4.60 26.41 -8.63
CA ALA A 190 -5.10 25.07 -8.89
C ALA A 190 -4.64 24.11 -7.82
N ILE A 191 -5.50 23.16 -7.49
CA ILE A 191 -5.18 22.03 -6.63
C ILE A 191 -5.53 20.78 -7.41
N ALA A 192 -4.56 19.91 -7.60
CA ALA A 192 -4.81 18.57 -8.08
C ALA A 192 -4.38 17.58 -7.02
N PHE A 193 -5.10 16.47 -6.92
CA PHE A 193 -4.74 15.39 -6.03
C PHE A 193 -4.82 14.06 -6.78
N ASN A 194 -3.96 13.13 -6.38
CA ASN A 194 -4.01 11.78 -6.86
C ASN A 194 -5.05 11.00 -6.05
N ALA A 195 -6.19 10.75 -6.70
CA ALA A 195 -7.29 10.00 -6.12
C ALA A 195 -7.00 8.49 -6.01
N SER A 196 -5.95 7.97 -6.67
CA SER A 196 -5.50 6.60 -6.42
C SER A 196 -5.17 6.50 -4.94
N SER A 197 -5.74 5.53 -4.22
CA SER A 197 -5.18 5.15 -2.92
C SER A 197 -3.70 4.88 -3.13
N GLY A 198 -2.85 5.30 -2.18
CA GLY A 198 -1.44 4.94 -2.25
C GLY A 198 -1.28 3.49 -1.83
N GLY A 199 -2.10 2.57 -2.35
CA GLY A 199 -2.33 1.23 -1.79
C GLY A 199 -2.93 1.24 -0.39
N ALA A 200 -3.17 0.04 0.14
CA ALA A 200 -3.63 -0.17 1.50
C ALA A 200 -2.60 -1.07 2.21
N GLY A 201 -2.17 -0.65 3.40
CA GLY A 201 -1.29 -1.46 4.24
C GLY A 201 -2.07 -2.50 5.02
N LEU A 202 -3.36 -2.27 5.31
CA LEU A 202 -4.28 -3.26 5.86
C LEU A 202 -5.43 -3.48 4.88
N ILE A 203 -5.60 -4.71 4.41
CA ILE A 203 -6.67 -5.12 3.52
C ILE A 203 -7.43 -6.28 4.17
N VAL A 204 -8.70 -6.07 4.46
CA VAL A 204 -9.60 -7.05 5.08
C VAL A 204 -10.68 -7.42 4.07
N LEU A 205 -10.83 -8.71 3.76
CA LEU A 205 -11.66 -9.21 2.67
C LEU A 205 -12.50 -10.39 3.17
N SER A 206 -13.67 -10.08 3.73
CA SER A 206 -14.56 -11.06 4.34
C SER A 206 -15.80 -11.25 3.50
N ASP A 207 -16.01 -12.46 2.97
CA ASP A 207 -17.29 -12.81 2.35
C ASP A 207 -18.37 -13.14 3.40
N LEU A 208 -17.94 -13.48 4.61
CA LEU A 208 -18.79 -13.84 5.72
C LEU A 208 -19.64 -12.64 6.16
N PRO A 209 -20.93 -12.84 6.47
CA PRO A 209 -21.82 -11.78 6.96
C PRO A 209 -21.48 -11.33 8.39
N ASN A 210 -20.40 -11.86 8.96
CA ASN A 210 -19.91 -11.54 10.28
C ASN A 210 -19.09 -10.25 10.22
N GLN A 211 -18.43 -9.93 11.32
CA GLN A 211 -17.56 -8.79 11.42
C GLN A 211 -16.37 -8.88 10.46
N GLY A 212 -16.12 -7.83 9.68
CA GLY A 212 -14.93 -7.75 8.83
C GLY A 212 -13.67 -7.45 9.65
N ALA A 213 -13.54 -6.21 10.12
CA ALA A 213 -12.44 -5.77 10.98
C ALA A 213 -12.96 -5.28 12.34
N GLU A 214 -12.36 -5.75 13.44
CA GLU A 214 -12.44 -5.17 14.78
C GLU A 214 -11.22 -4.32 15.04
N ILE A 215 -11.40 -3.06 15.43
CA ILE A 215 -10.32 -2.25 15.96
C ILE A 215 -10.78 -1.64 17.29
N GLY A 216 -10.33 -2.26 18.38
CA GLY A 216 -10.92 -2.05 19.70
C GLY A 216 -9.95 -1.53 20.76
N ALA A 217 -10.50 -1.28 21.95
CA ALA A 217 -9.76 -1.02 23.17
C ALA A 217 -8.80 0.19 23.06
N THR A 218 -7.50 0.01 23.26
CA THR A 218 -6.47 1.07 23.18
C THR A 218 -5.43 0.74 22.12
N ALA A 219 -5.84 0.04 21.05
CA ALA A 219 -4.96 -0.33 19.97
C ALA A 219 -4.43 0.90 19.22
N LYS A 220 -3.15 0.90 18.85
CA LYS A 220 -2.54 1.82 17.90
C LYS A 220 -2.25 1.05 16.61
N LEU A 221 -2.87 1.47 15.52
CA LEU A 221 -2.57 0.98 14.17
C LEU A 221 -1.98 2.15 13.38
N ASP A 222 -0.75 1.98 12.94
CA ASP A 222 0.03 2.94 12.17
C ASP A 222 0.35 2.32 10.82
N ILE A 223 -0.07 2.97 9.73
CA ILE A 223 0.13 2.53 8.35
C ILE A 223 0.84 3.66 7.61
N ASP A 224 2.16 3.56 7.54
CA ASP A 224 3.03 4.60 6.98
C ASP A 224 2.72 4.84 5.50
N GLY A 225 2.01 5.94 5.20
CA GLY A 225 1.62 6.32 3.83
C GLY A 225 0.57 5.45 3.14
N GLY A 226 0.21 4.29 3.69
CA GLY A 226 -0.85 3.41 3.20
C GLY A 226 -2.22 3.75 3.80
N GLY A 227 -3.27 3.08 3.33
CA GLY A 227 -4.59 3.14 3.96
C GLY A 227 -5.09 1.80 4.50
N ILE A 228 -6.30 1.83 5.03
CA ILE A 228 -7.07 0.66 5.45
C ILE A 228 -8.18 0.44 4.42
N HIS A 229 -8.25 -0.76 3.85
CA HIS A 229 -9.35 -1.19 3.01
C HIS A 229 -10.06 -2.36 3.68
N ILE A 230 -11.36 -2.23 3.88
CA ILE A 230 -12.20 -3.28 4.43
C ILE A 230 -13.33 -3.54 3.45
N ASN A 231 -13.36 -4.73 2.87
CA ASN A 231 -14.45 -5.21 2.03
C ASN A 231 -15.14 -6.36 2.75
N SER A 232 -16.34 -6.10 3.26
CA SER A 232 -17.11 -7.06 4.02
C SER A 232 -18.57 -7.01 3.60
N THR A 233 -19.20 -8.18 3.47
CA THR A 233 -20.65 -8.29 3.21
C THR A 233 -21.50 -7.97 4.44
N SER A 234 -20.86 -7.66 5.58
CA SER A 234 -21.53 -7.33 6.83
C SER A 234 -22.40 -6.08 6.71
N MET A 235 -23.68 -6.24 6.99
CA MET A 235 -24.68 -5.16 7.01
C MET A 235 -25.23 -4.88 8.42
N GLY A 236 -24.64 -5.50 9.45
CA GLY A 236 -25.10 -5.34 10.82
C GLY A 236 -24.66 -4.01 11.45
N ASN A 237 -25.08 -3.79 12.69
CA ASN A 237 -24.56 -2.71 13.53
C ASN A 237 -23.65 -3.28 14.61
N ASN A 238 -22.79 -2.44 15.20
CA ASN A 238 -21.88 -2.82 16.28
C ASN A 238 -20.90 -3.92 15.85
N ASN A 239 -20.86 -5.04 16.59
CA ASN A 239 -20.00 -6.20 16.36
C ASN A 239 -20.34 -7.03 15.10
N PHE A 240 -21.22 -6.52 14.25
CA PHE A 240 -21.52 -7.06 12.92
C PHE A 240 -21.39 -5.96 11.87
N ALA A 241 -20.53 -4.98 12.11
CA ALA A 241 -20.16 -4.01 11.09
C ALA A 241 -19.02 -4.56 10.23
N GLY A 242 -18.94 -4.09 8.98
CA GLY A 242 -17.76 -4.32 8.14
C GLY A 242 -16.51 -3.81 8.84
N ALA A 243 -16.57 -2.61 9.43
CA ALA A 243 -15.58 -2.10 10.39
C ALA A 243 -16.24 -1.77 11.73
N TRP A 244 -15.89 -2.50 12.79
CA TRP A 244 -16.29 -2.19 14.16
C TRP A 244 -15.10 -1.62 14.94
N ILE A 245 -15.13 -0.30 15.12
CA ILE A 245 -14.12 0.49 15.79
C ILE A 245 -14.68 0.96 17.12
N HIS A 246 -14.08 0.59 18.24
CA HIS A 246 -14.65 0.87 19.56
C HIS A 246 -13.60 1.05 20.66
N GLY A 247 -13.99 1.68 21.77
CA GLY A 247 -13.07 2.03 22.84
C GLY A 247 -12.36 3.36 22.57
N SER A 248 -11.03 3.34 22.50
CA SER A 248 -10.15 4.47 22.24
C SER A 248 -8.93 4.05 21.41
N PRO A 249 -9.12 3.44 20.22
CA PRO A 249 -8.01 3.11 19.35
C PRO A 249 -7.47 4.39 18.69
N VAL A 250 -6.20 4.35 18.29
CA VAL A 250 -5.53 5.38 17.50
C VAL A 250 -5.22 4.78 16.14
N LEU A 251 -5.74 5.40 15.09
CA LEU A 251 -5.50 4.99 13.71
C LEU A 251 -4.71 6.08 13.00
N ASP A 252 -3.47 5.79 12.64
CA ASP A 252 -2.69 6.59 11.71
C ASP A 252 -2.66 5.87 10.35
N ALA A 253 -3.43 6.40 9.40
CA ALA A 253 -3.52 5.85 8.06
C ALA A 253 -3.91 6.96 7.08
N GLY A 254 -3.44 6.87 5.84
CA GLY A 254 -3.76 7.85 4.80
C GLY A 254 -5.26 7.91 4.45
N PHE A 255 -5.98 6.80 4.61
CA PHE A 255 -7.44 6.71 4.45
C PHE A 255 -8.00 5.47 5.13
N LEU A 256 -9.32 5.49 5.38
CA LEU A 256 -10.11 4.32 5.76
C LEU A 256 -11.24 4.17 4.72
N ASN A 257 -11.19 3.09 3.94
CA ASN A 257 -12.22 2.75 2.95
C ASN A 257 -12.94 1.48 3.40
N VAL A 258 -14.25 1.57 3.61
CA VAL A 258 -15.06 0.44 4.07
C VAL A 258 -16.20 0.20 3.09
N VAL A 259 -16.22 -0.99 2.49
CA VAL A 259 -17.38 -1.56 1.81
C VAL A 259 -18.07 -2.46 2.83
N GLY A 260 -19.27 -2.04 3.26
CA GLY A 260 -20.00 -2.63 4.38
C GLY A 260 -20.50 -1.54 5.34
N THR A 261 -21.06 -1.93 6.48
CA THR A 261 -21.43 -0.96 7.54
C THR A 261 -20.21 -0.60 8.39
N VAL A 262 -20.21 0.60 8.98
CA VAL A 262 -19.22 1.02 10.00
C VAL A 262 -19.90 1.24 11.34
N SER A 263 -19.19 0.95 12.41
CA SER A 263 -19.57 1.28 13.78
C SER A 263 -18.33 1.87 14.47
N PRO A 264 -18.34 3.13 14.92
CA PRO A 264 -19.48 4.04 14.97
C PRO A 264 -19.96 4.48 13.57
N PRO A 265 -21.23 4.93 13.42
CA PRO A 265 -21.74 5.45 12.16
C PRO A 265 -20.86 6.60 11.61
N PRO A 266 -20.85 6.86 10.29
CA PRO A 266 -19.95 7.86 9.70
C PRO A 266 -20.10 9.29 10.23
N ASP A 267 -21.27 9.64 10.78
CA ASP A 267 -21.60 10.95 11.33
C ASP A 267 -21.35 11.07 12.84
N ASP A 268 -20.77 10.05 13.47
CA ASP A 268 -20.47 10.05 14.90
C ASP A 268 -19.24 10.89 15.25
N SER A 269 -19.34 11.70 16.30
CA SER A 269 -18.21 12.47 16.86
C SER A 269 -17.05 11.60 17.35
N ALA A 270 -17.26 10.30 17.59
CA ALA A 270 -16.21 9.37 18.00
C ALA A 270 -15.05 9.29 16.98
N TRP A 271 -15.31 9.57 15.69
CA TRP A 271 -14.27 9.64 14.66
C TRP A 271 -13.24 10.74 14.94
N GLU A 272 -13.66 11.86 15.55
CA GLU A 272 -12.70 12.89 15.95
C GLU A 272 -11.73 12.35 16.98
N ALA A 273 -12.18 11.57 17.96
CA ALA A 273 -11.30 10.99 18.98
C ALA A 273 -10.39 9.87 18.43
N ILE A 274 -10.91 9.01 17.54
CA ILE A 274 -10.16 7.90 16.92
C ILE A 274 -8.94 8.42 16.13
N PHE A 275 -9.05 9.64 15.57
CA PHE A 275 -8.02 10.23 14.73
C PHE A 275 -7.28 11.45 15.33
N ALA A 276 -7.81 12.07 16.40
CA ALA A 276 -7.19 13.24 17.03
C ALA A 276 -5.87 12.91 17.74
N ASP A 277 -5.73 11.71 18.32
CA ASP A 277 -4.52 11.35 19.05
C ASP A 277 -3.32 11.17 18.11
N ALA A 278 -3.54 10.74 16.86
CA ALA A 278 -2.50 10.75 15.83
C ALA A 278 -1.96 12.18 15.58
N GLN A 279 -2.84 13.19 15.56
CA GLN A 279 -2.44 14.60 15.42
C GLN A 279 -1.71 15.13 16.66
N ALA A 280 -2.21 14.81 17.85
CA ALA A 280 -1.67 15.34 19.12
C ALA A 280 -0.29 14.78 19.46
N ALA A 281 0.04 13.57 18.99
CA ALA A 281 1.36 12.98 19.16
C ALA A 281 2.48 13.72 18.42
N GLY A 282 2.15 14.68 17.54
CA GLY A 282 3.13 15.34 16.67
C GLY A 282 3.66 14.41 15.59
N GLU A 283 3.04 13.24 15.43
CA GLU A 283 3.22 12.33 14.30
C GLU A 283 2.50 12.99 13.11
N ALA A 284 3.27 13.36 12.09
CA ALA A 284 2.87 14.38 11.12
C ALA A 284 1.88 13.89 10.05
N GLY A 285 0.98 12.94 10.34
CA GLY A 285 0.19 12.22 9.33
C GLY A 285 -1.33 12.12 9.56
N GLY A 286 -1.84 12.53 10.74
CA GLY A 286 -3.20 12.19 11.20
C GLY A 286 -4.39 12.95 10.59
N TYR A 287 -4.53 13.04 9.26
CA TYR A 287 -5.83 13.36 8.63
C TYR A 287 -6.29 12.20 7.75
N PRO A 288 -6.97 11.19 8.31
CA PRO A 288 -7.63 10.17 7.52
C PRO A 288 -8.91 10.73 6.92
N VAL A 289 -9.08 10.44 5.63
CA VAL A 289 -10.32 10.66 4.89
C VAL A 289 -11.16 9.40 5.05
N MET A 290 -12.33 9.50 5.68
CA MET A 290 -13.41 8.58 5.37
C MET A 290 -13.92 8.95 3.98
N ASP A 291 -13.57 8.15 2.97
CA ASP A 291 -14.10 8.31 1.62
C ASP A 291 -15.38 7.46 1.51
N TYR A 292 -16.53 8.09 1.72
CA TYR A 292 -17.80 7.43 1.54
C TYR A 292 -18.11 7.32 0.05
N MET A 293 -17.90 6.14 -0.53
CA MET A 293 -18.55 5.78 -1.78
C MET A 293 -19.98 5.30 -1.44
N ASP A 294 -20.98 6.15 -1.69
CA ASP A 294 -22.41 5.88 -1.46
C ASP A 294 -23.01 4.87 -2.46
N GLY A 295 -22.27 3.81 -2.79
CA GLY A 295 -22.66 2.80 -3.75
C GLY A 295 -21.82 1.55 -3.59
N ILE A 296 -22.49 0.43 -3.34
CA ILE A 296 -21.91 -0.92 -3.39
C ILE A 296 -21.34 -1.12 -4.79
N GLN A 297 -20.02 -0.95 -4.96
CA GLN A 297 -19.32 -1.42 -6.14
C GLN A 297 -18.74 -2.78 -5.80
N HIS A 298 -19.31 -3.80 -6.45
CA HIS A 298 -18.74 -5.14 -6.47
C HIS A 298 -17.46 -5.07 -7.32
N ILE A 299 -16.33 -5.45 -6.75
CA ILE A 299 -15.04 -5.59 -7.44
C ILE A 299 -14.90 -7.11 -7.76
N ASP A 300 -14.16 -7.49 -8.80
CA ASP A 300 -13.85 -8.89 -9.19
C ASP A 300 -12.31 -9.15 -9.05
N ASP A 301 -11.77 -10.39 -9.09
CA ASP A 301 -10.38 -10.84 -8.71
C ASP A 301 -9.36 -10.96 -9.87
N PRO A 302 -8.54 -9.92 -10.09
CA PRO A 302 -7.41 -9.94 -11.01
C PRO A 302 -6.11 -10.61 -10.58
N LEU A 303 -5.85 -10.92 -9.30
CA LEU A 303 -4.58 -11.55 -8.92
C LEU A 303 -4.54 -13.00 -9.40
N ALA A 304 -5.65 -13.72 -9.31
CA ALA A 304 -5.82 -15.04 -9.93
C ALA A 304 -5.62 -14.97 -11.46
N ALA A 305 -6.13 -13.93 -12.13
CA ALA A 305 -6.00 -13.75 -13.58
C ALA A 305 -4.57 -13.40 -14.03
N ALA A 306 -3.83 -12.60 -13.26
CA ALA A 306 -2.44 -12.26 -13.54
C ALA A 306 -1.50 -13.46 -13.33
N MET A 307 -1.71 -14.24 -12.27
CA MET A 307 -0.94 -15.47 -12.04
C MET A 307 -1.23 -16.54 -13.11
N ILE A 308 -2.45 -16.62 -13.65
CA ILE A 308 -2.76 -17.48 -14.81
C ILE A 308 -2.09 -16.97 -16.10
N ALA A 309 -1.90 -15.65 -16.25
CA ALA A 309 -1.34 -15.03 -17.47
C ALA A 309 0.20 -15.13 -17.59
N GLU A 310 0.92 -15.33 -16.49
CA GLU A 310 2.39 -15.48 -16.49
C GLU A 310 2.89 -16.88 -16.88
N GLY A 311 1.98 -17.80 -17.24
CA GLY A 311 2.28 -19.19 -17.59
C GLY A 311 2.25 -20.09 -16.37
N GLU A 312 1.43 -21.14 -16.45
CA GLU A 312 1.10 -22.16 -15.42
C GLU A 312 2.01 -22.14 -14.17
N PRO A 313 1.69 -21.32 -13.15
CA PRO A 313 2.28 -21.48 -11.83
C PRO A 313 1.51 -22.54 -11.05
N TYR A 314 2.19 -23.17 -10.09
CA TYR A 314 1.72 -24.16 -9.13
C TYR A 314 0.60 -23.65 -8.18
N VAL A 315 -0.32 -22.81 -8.63
CA VAL A 315 -1.47 -22.31 -7.87
C VAL A 315 -2.71 -22.76 -8.63
N VAL A 316 -3.44 -23.73 -8.07
CA VAL A 316 -4.66 -24.24 -8.71
C VAL A 316 -5.86 -23.54 -8.11
N SER A 317 -6.60 -22.83 -8.97
CA SER A 317 -7.96 -22.36 -8.66
C SER A 317 -8.93 -23.53 -8.82
N THR A 318 -9.13 -24.36 -7.79
CA THR A 318 -10.12 -25.46 -7.84
C THR A 318 -11.54 -24.95 -7.59
N GLY A 319 -12.15 -24.32 -8.61
CA GLY A 319 -13.58 -24.01 -8.65
C GLY A 319 -13.99 -22.59 -8.23
N ASP A 320 -15.29 -22.29 -8.36
CA ASP A 320 -15.90 -20.95 -8.31
C ASP A 320 -15.77 -20.20 -6.96
N TYR A 321 -15.10 -20.76 -5.94
CA TYR A 321 -15.04 -20.20 -4.56
C TYR A 321 -13.75 -20.54 -3.77
N ALA A 322 -12.73 -21.15 -4.37
CA ALA A 322 -11.53 -21.55 -3.63
C ALA A 322 -10.49 -20.41 -3.67
N GLY A 323 -9.94 -20.05 -2.52
CA GLY A 323 -8.85 -19.07 -2.43
C GLY A 323 -7.61 -19.49 -3.24
N MET A 324 -6.55 -18.70 -3.20
CA MET A 324 -5.28 -19.16 -3.76
C MET A 324 -4.74 -20.28 -2.86
N HIS A 325 -4.55 -21.47 -3.43
CA HIS A 325 -3.86 -22.60 -2.78
C HIS A 325 -2.61 -22.93 -3.55
N LEU A 326 -1.55 -23.25 -2.83
CA LEU A 326 -0.37 -23.83 -3.46
C LEU A 326 -0.74 -25.26 -3.88
N ASN A 327 -0.52 -25.62 -5.13
CA ASN A 327 -0.67 -27.00 -5.62
C ASN A 327 0.47 -27.84 -5.06
N LEU A 328 0.30 -28.22 -3.80
CA LEU A 328 1.27 -28.98 -3.03
C LEU A 328 1.62 -30.31 -3.70
N PRO A 329 0.68 -31.11 -4.24
CA PRO A 329 1.04 -32.32 -4.99
C PRO A 329 2.07 -32.07 -6.10
N ASP A 330 1.88 -31.04 -6.94
CA ASP A 330 2.80 -30.76 -8.04
C ASP A 330 4.17 -30.25 -7.55
N LEU A 331 4.21 -29.45 -6.48
CA LEU A 331 5.45 -28.95 -5.86
C LEU A 331 6.23 -30.04 -5.12
N LEU A 332 5.50 -30.93 -4.45
CA LEU A 332 6.04 -32.08 -3.76
C LEU A 332 6.62 -33.08 -4.77
N GLU A 333 5.92 -33.38 -5.86
CA GLU A 333 6.35 -34.37 -6.86
C GLU A 333 7.59 -33.94 -7.69
N ASN A 334 7.81 -32.64 -7.92
CA ASN A 334 8.80 -32.20 -8.91
C ASN A 334 10.09 -31.57 -8.34
N ASP A 335 10.07 -30.85 -7.22
CA ASP A 335 11.25 -30.09 -6.74
C ASP A 335 11.58 -30.29 -5.24
N ILE A 336 10.58 -30.46 -4.37
CA ILE A 336 10.81 -30.43 -2.90
C ILE A 336 11.02 -31.85 -2.31
N LEU A 337 10.29 -32.88 -2.73
CA LEU A 337 10.47 -34.24 -2.19
C LEU A 337 11.76 -34.92 -2.69
N THR A 338 12.22 -34.61 -3.89
CA THR A 338 13.50 -35.12 -4.44
C THR A 338 14.67 -34.73 -3.54
N TRP A 339 14.63 -33.54 -2.94
CA TRP A 339 15.62 -33.09 -1.96
C TRP A 339 15.49 -33.82 -0.61
N TYR A 340 14.26 -33.99 -0.11
CA TYR A 340 13.99 -34.70 1.15
C TYR A 340 14.35 -36.21 1.08
N ALA A 341 14.09 -36.86 -0.06
CA ALA A 341 14.45 -38.26 -0.31
C ALA A 341 15.95 -38.44 -0.61
N GLY A 342 16.58 -37.47 -1.27
CA GLY A 342 18.02 -37.45 -1.53
C GLY A 342 18.87 -37.33 -0.26
N TRP A 343 18.43 -36.51 0.70
CA TRP A 343 19.17 -36.32 1.95
C TRP A 343 19.18 -37.58 2.83
N ASN A 344 18.06 -38.33 2.87
CA ASN A 344 17.97 -39.59 3.61
C ASN A 344 18.62 -40.79 2.91
N SER A 345 18.93 -40.72 1.61
CA SER A 345 19.52 -41.83 0.84
C SER A 345 21.04 -41.77 0.67
N SER A 346 21.70 -40.67 1.09
CA SER A 346 23.14 -40.50 0.90
C SER A 346 24.06 -41.25 1.89
N SER A 347 23.51 -42.04 2.81
CA SER A 347 24.29 -42.86 3.75
C SER A 347 24.27 -44.36 3.43
N SER A 348 24.36 -44.75 2.14
CA SER A 348 24.80 -46.09 1.74
C SER A 348 24.95 -46.17 0.23
N GLY A 349 26.19 -46.25 -0.25
CA GLY A 349 26.48 -46.73 -1.61
C GLY A 349 26.14 -48.21 -1.76
N TYR A 350 24.86 -48.53 -1.91
CA TYR A 350 24.43 -49.80 -2.46
C TYR A 350 23.70 -49.55 -3.77
N ASP A 351 24.40 -49.83 -4.86
CA ASP A 351 23.78 -50.03 -6.17
C ASP A 351 22.72 -51.13 -6.03
N LEU A 352 21.46 -50.75 -6.19
CA LEU A 352 20.40 -51.71 -6.48
C LEU A 352 20.61 -52.18 -7.92
N VAL A 353 21.33 -53.28 -8.07
CA VAL A 353 21.32 -54.05 -9.32
C VAL A 353 19.95 -54.73 -9.39
N ASP A 354 19.09 -54.21 -10.28
CA ASP A 354 17.88 -54.91 -10.73
C ASP A 354 18.30 -56.26 -11.32
N ASP A 355 18.00 -57.35 -10.61
CA ASP A 355 18.00 -58.70 -11.17
C ASP A 355 16.56 -59.05 -11.57
N PRO A 356 16.23 -59.01 -12.89
CA PRO A 356 14.87 -59.20 -13.37
C PRO A 356 14.33 -60.64 -13.21
N ASP A 357 15.12 -61.59 -12.72
CA ASP A 357 14.74 -63.00 -12.71
C ASP A 357 14.33 -63.58 -11.33
N ASN A 358 14.20 -62.78 -10.25
CA ASN A 358 13.85 -63.33 -8.93
C ASN A 358 12.90 -62.48 -8.04
N PRO A 359 11.56 -62.63 -8.16
CA PRO A 359 10.60 -61.92 -7.33
C PRO A 359 10.23 -62.75 -6.09
N SER A 360 11.10 -62.81 -5.08
CA SER A 360 10.68 -63.20 -3.72
C SER A 360 11.74 -62.88 -2.66
N VAL A 361 11.60 -61.72 -2.00
CA VAL A 361 12.38 -61.38 -0.81
C VAL A 361 11.73 -62.04 0.41
N TYR A 362 12.23 -63.23 0.78
CA TYR A 362 12.15 -63.72 2.16
C TYR A 362 13.44 -63.31 2.87
N MET A 363 13.34 -62.54 3.96
CA MET A 363 14.45 -62.37 4.89
C MET A 363 14.70 -63.70 5.61
N GLN A 364 15.66 -64.49 5.13
CA GLN A 364 16.21 -65.61 5.88
C GLN A 364 17.48 -65.19 6.62
N TRP A 365 17.36 -65.25 7.95
CA TRP A 365 18.47 -65.26 8.88
C TRP A 365 19.23 -66.58 8.77
N ASN A 366 20.51 -66.54 8.40
CA ASN A 366 21.44 -67.66 8.59
C ASN A 366 22.77 -67.11 9.12
N GLY A 367 23.13 -67.59 10.30
CA GLY A 367 24.32 -67.16 11.02
C GLY A 367 25.62 -67.70 10.44
N LEU A 368 26.68 -66.92 10.61
CA LEU A 368 28.03 -67.42 10.84
C LEU A 368 28.76 -66.49 11.82
N SER A 369 29.72 -67.11 12.49
CA SER A 369 30.47 -66.80 13.69
C SER A 369 31.22 -65.47 13.77
N TYR A 370 31.33 -64.99 15.00
CA TYR A 370 32.28 -64.00 15.50
C TYR A 370 33.72 -64.30 15.04
N GLU A 371 34.33 -63.34 14.37
CA GLU A 371 35.76 -63.10 14.43
C GLU A 371 35.99 -61.59 14.48
N SER A 372 36.72 -61.16 15.51
CA SER A 372 36.98 -59.77 15.87
C SER A 372 37.77 -59.05 14.78
N VAL A 373 37.15 -58.08 14.11
CA VAL A 373 37.88 -57.05 13.37
C VAL A 373 37.97 -55.82 14.27
N VAL A 374 39.19 -55.59 14.76
CA VAL A 374 39.62 -54.32 15.33
C VAL A 374 39.54 -53.28 14.21
N VAL A 375 38.55 -52.38 14.27
CA VAL A 375 38.55 -51.18 13.44
C VAL A 375 39.46 -50.17 14.14
N ASP A 376 40.59 -49.94 13.50
CA ASP A 376 41.58 -48.94 13.85
C ASP A 376 40.94 -47.54 13.89
N SER A 377 41.14 -46.85 15.00
CA SER A 377 40.56 -45.55 15.33
C SER A 377 41.36 -44.43 14.66
N ALA A 378 41.28 -44.32 13.34
CA ALA A 378 41.84 -43.19 12.62
C ALA A 378 40.96 -42.77 11.43
N PHE A 379 40.40 -41.58 11.58
CA PHE A 379 39.80 -40.76 10.52
C PHE A 379 38.39 -41.15 10.04
N VAL A 380 37.38 -40.64 10.77
CA VAL A 380 36.06 -40.33 10.20
C VAL A 380 35.79 -38.84 10.49
N PRO A 381 35.55 -38.00 9.47
CA PRO A 381 35.20 -36.59 9.64
C PRO A 381 33.91 -36.45 10.46
N SER A 382 33.88 -35.43 11.30
CA SER A 382 32.72 -35.02 12.10
C SER A 382 31.63 -34.44 11.20
N ASP A 383 30.86 -35.29 10.54
CA ASP A 383 29.57 -34.89 9.98
C ASP A 383 28.48 -35.05 11.05
N SER A 384 27.77 -33.96 11.26
CA SER A 384 26.72 -33.73 12.26
C SER A 384 25.55 -34.70 12.09
N GLY A 385 25.59 -35.84 12.78
CA GLY A 385 24.48 -36.77 12.89
C GLY A 385 23.37 -36.26 13.81
N VAL A 386 22.40 -35.53 13.25
CA VAL A 386 21.13 -35.22 13.92
C VAL A 386 20.19 -36.42 13.80
N PHE A 387 20.04 -37.22 14.87
CA PHE A 387 19.05 -38.30 14.91
C PHE A 387 17.72 -37.79 15.51
N ARG A 388 16.66 -37.83 14.70
CA ARG A 388 15.27 -37.49 15.07
C ARG A 388 14.68 -38.50 16.05
N ASP A 389 14.08 -38.01 17.13
CA ASP A 389 13.06 -38.73 17.88
C ASP A 389 11.70 -38.35 17.27
N THR A 390 10.98 -39.31 16.71
CA THR A 390 9.69 -39.11 16.03
C THR A 390 8.52 -38.85 16.99
N THR A 391 8.75 -38.78 18.30
CA THR A 391 7.67 -38.74 19.29
C THR A 391 7.40 -37.35 19.85
N VAL A 392 8.27 -36.37 19.64
CA VAL A 392 8.04 -34.98 20.06
C VAL A 392 8.77 -34.06 19.07
N GLY A 393 8.06 -33.09 18.47
CA GLY A 393 8.59 -32.12 17.50
C GLY A 393 9.60 -31.12 18.08
N LYS A 394 10.63 -31.62 18.78
CA LYS A 394 11.75 -30.83 19.30
C LYS A 394 13.03 -31.34 18.63
N VAL A 395 13.66 -30.48 17.82
CA VAL A 395 15.02 -30.75 17.32
C VAL A 395 15.97 -30.60 18.51
N ILE A 396 16.28 -31.71 19.17
CA ILE A 396 17.24 -31.74 20.27
C ILE A 396 18.62 -32.01 19.66
N VAL A 397 19.51 -31.03 19.70
CA VAL A 397 20.94 -31.27 19.49
C VAL A 397 21.45 -32.05 20.70
N LYS A 398 21.71 -33.35 20.53
CA LYS A 398 22.13 -34.26 21.60
C LYS A 398 23.65 -34.18 21.76
N ASN A 399 24.12 -33.78 22.95
CA ASN A 399 25.51 -34.02 23.34
C ASN A 399 25.64 -35.47 23.82
N THR A 400 26.32 -36.31 23.05
CA THR A 400 26.53 -37.72 23.36
C THR A 400 27.69 -37.85 24.34
N VAL A 401 27.42 -38.36 25.55
CA VAL A 401 28.48 -38.84 26.45
C VAL A 401 28.37 -40.36 26.49
N THR A 402 29.35 -41.05 25.90
CA THR A 402 29.47 -42.50 25.97
C THR A 402 30.13 -42.86 27.29
N ASP A 403 29.48 -43.72 28.11
CA ASP A 403 30.16 -44.31 29.26
C ASP A 403 31.31 -45.20 28.74
N PRO A 404 32.58 -44.89 29.07
CA PRO A 404 33.73 -45.59 28.51
C PRO A 404 33.85 -47.05 28.98
N ASN A 405 33.11 -47.48 29.99
CA ASN A 405 33.23 -48.83 30.57
C ASN A 405 32.13 -49.79 30.11
N THR A 406 30.96 -49.27 29.75
CA THR A 406 29.81 -50.11 29.35
C THR A 406 29.46 -49.96 27.87
N GLY A 407 29.95 -48.91 27.20
CA GLY A 407 29.51 -48.55 25.85
C GLY A 407 28.05 -48.09 25.80
N GLU A 408 27.40 -47.95 26.96
CA GLU A 408 26.01 -47.54 27.06
C GLU A 408 25.92 -46.02 26.94
N ILE A 409 25.14 -45.56 25.96
CA ILE A 409 24.89 -44.14 25.74
C ILE A 409 23.84 -43.71 26.76
N THR A 410 24.25 -42.98 27.80
CA THR A 410 23.33 -42.44 28.80
C THR A 410 22.97 -41.01 28.45
N TYR A 411 21.69 -40.77 28.13
CA TYR A 411 21.18 -39.42 27.90
C TYR A 411 20.93 -38.72 29.23
N THR A 412 21.77 -37.75 29.60
CA THR A 412 21.59 -36.99 30.84
C THR A 412 20.92 -35.65 30.52
N TYR A 413 19.63 -35.51 30.84
CA TYR A 413 18.95 -34.21 30.85
C TYR A 413 19.49 -33.38 32.02
N THR A 414 20.32 -32.39 31.72
CA THR A 414 20.73 -31.41 32.73
C THR A 414 19.84 -30.19 32.57
N GLY A 415 18.96 -29.94 33.55
CA GLY A 415 17.95 -28.86 33.51
C GLY A 415 18.55 -27.45 33.59
N GLY A 416 19.15 -27.00 32.49
CA GLY A 416 19.34 -25.59 32.14
C GLY A 416 18.75 -25.38 30.74
N ASN A 417 18.18 -24.21 30.47
CA ASN A 417 17.75 -23.84 29.12
C ASN A 417 18.94 -24.04 28.18
N LEU A 418 18.88 -25.06 27.32
CA LEU A 418 19.78 -25.19 26.20
C LEU A 418 19.18 -24.30 25.12
N ASP A 419 19.80 -23.14 24.93
CA ASP A 419 19.49 -22.29 23.80
C ASP A 419 19.82 -23.09 22.54
N VAL A 420 18.80 -23.48 21.77
CA VAL A 420 18.99 -24.27 20.55
C VAL A 420 19.06 -23.31 19.38
N THR A 421 20.27 -23.06 18.87
CA THR A 421 20.45 -22.39 17.57
C THR A 421 20.41 -23.43 16.46
N VAL A 422 19.46 -23.33 15.53
CA VAL A 422 19.32 -24.24 14.38
C VAL A 422 19.16 -23.43 13.10
N SER A 423 20.00 -23.71 12.11
CA SER A 423 19.77 -23.29 10.73
C SER A 423 19.01 -24.37 9.98
N LEU A 424 17.94 -23.99 9.30
CA LEU A 424 17.04 -24.87 8.57
C LEU A 424 17.07 -24.51 7.08
N PRO A 425 17.26 -25.49 6.18
CA PRO A 425 17.08 -25.27 4.75
C PRO A 425 15.58 -25.19 4.39
N PRO A 426 15.22 -24.68 3.20
CA PRO A 426 13.86 -24.73 2.69
C PRO A 426 13.35 -26.17 2.62
N GLY A 427 12.04 -26.35 2.76
CA GLY A 427 11.43 -27.68 2.70
C GLY A 427 10.16 -27.82 3.51
N TYR A 428 9.70 -29.07 3.63
CA TYR A 428 8.46 -29.42 4.32
C TYR A 428 8.69 -29.98 5.73
N TYR A 429 8.01 -29.36 6.69
CA TYR A 429 8.03 -29.66 8.12
C TYR A 429 6.63 -30.14 8.55
N PRO A 430 6.30 -31.44 8.40
CA PRO A 430 4.94 -31.97 8.53
C PRO A 430 4.33 -31.83 9.92
N ASN A 431 5.16 -31.74 10.96
CA ASN A 431 4.74 -31.62 12.35
C ASN A 431 4.78 -30.17 12.84
N GLY A 432 4.75 -29.21 11.91
CA GLY A 432 4.89 -27.79 12.20
C GLY A 432 6.23 -27.42 12.81
N MET A 433 6.25 -26.24 13.43
CA MET A 433 7.41 -25.65 14.10
C MET A 433 6.97 -25.06 15.43
N THR A 434 7.69 -25.39 16.50
CA THR A 434 7.48 -24.79 17.83
C THR A 434 8.76 -24.11 18.30
N ILE A 435 8.67 -22.82 18.62
CA ILE A 435 9.80 -21.98 19.07
C ILE A 435 9.47 -21.45 20.47
N GLN A 436 10.37 -21.70 21.41
CA GLN A 436 10.23 -21.34 22.83
C GLN A 436 11.39 -20.43 23.26
N ASN A 437 11.31 -19.94 24.49
CA ASN A 437 12.33 -19.04 25.02
C ASN A 437 13.71 -19.71 25.08
N GLY A 438 14.71 -19.08 24.45
CA GLY A 438 16.07 -19.61 24.27
C GLY A 438 16.30 -20.27 22.90
N ASP A 439 15.26 -20.64 22.16
CA ASP A 439 15.43 -21.17 20.80
C ASP A 439 15.79 -20.03 19.83
N ALA A 440 16.66 -20.32 18.86
CA ALA A 440 17.03 -19.41 17.78
C ALA A 440 17.02 -20.18 16.46
N ILE A 441 16.00 -19.96 15.64
CA ILE A 441 15.80 -20.66 14.37
C ILE A 441 16.15 -19.71 13.22
N ASN A 442 17.11 -20.09 12.40
CA ASN A 442 17.48 -19.38 11.19
C ASN A 442 16.97 -20.15 9.98
N LEU A 443 16.11 -19.54 9.17
CA LEU A 443 15.64 -20.08 7.91
C LEU A 443 16.60 -19.59 6.82
N GLU A 444 17.45 -20.49 6.32
CA GLU A 444 18.47 -20.16 5.32
C GLU A 444 17.91 -20.46 3.93
N PRO A 445 17.59 -19.45 3.09
CA PRO A 445 17.22 -19.72 1.71
C PRO A 445 18.40 -20.35 0.96
N VAL A 446 18.11 -21.18 -0.03
CA VAL A 446 19.15 -21.65 -0.95
C VAL A 446 19.40 -20.59 -2.01
N GLU A 447 20.67 -20.27 -2.28
CA GLU A 447 21.03 -19.37 -3.37
C GLU A 447 20.62 -20.02 -4.71
N GLY A 448 19.52 -19.52 -5.29
CA GLY A 448 18.92 -20.11 -6.47
C GLY A 448 17.88 -19.22 -7.11
N VAL A 449 17.49 -19.59 -8.34
CA VAL A 449 16.49 -18.87 -9.14
C VAL A 449 15.08 -19.43 -8.93
N SER A 450 14.96 -20.64 -8.35
CA SER A 450 13.67 -21.29 -8.18
C SER A 450 12.92 -20.70 -6.97
N ARG A 451 11.60 -20.63 -7.08
CA ARG A 451 10.72 -20.23 -5.98
C ARG A 451 10.76 -21.23 -4.82
N ALA A 452 11.01 -22.51 -5.11
CA ALA A 452 11.08 -23.57 -4.10
C ALA A 452 12.26 -23.38 -3.12
N ASP A 453 13.33 -22.73 -3.56
CA ASP A 453 14.56 -22.49 -2.79
C ASP A 453 14.38 -21.48 -1.63
N LYS A 454 13.17 -20.90 -1.51
CA LYS A 454 12.84 -19.87 -0.52
C LYS A 454 11.61 -20.22 0.31
N LEU A 455 10.99 -21.37 0.06
CA LEU A 455 9.71 -21.76 0.64
C LEU A 455 9.89 -22.72 1.82
N PHE A 456 9.34 -22.34 2.97
CA PHE A 456 9.34 -23.14 4.19
C PHE A 456 7.90 -23.52 4.54
N LEU A 457 7.58 -24.81 4.41
CA LEU A 457 6.22 -25.31 4.59
C LEU A 457 6.07 -25.94 5.98
N PHE A 458 5.12 -25.46 6.77
CA PHE A 458 4.82 -25.95 8.11
C PHE A 458 3.43 -26.61 8.12
N GLY A 459 3.41 -27.94 8.25
CA GLY A 459 2.17 -28.71 8.41
C GLY A 459 1.62 -28.64 9.84
N GLY A 460 0.52 -29.35 10.12
CA GLY A 460 -0.08 -29.45 11.45
C GLY A 460 0.68 -30.37 12.43
N GLY A 461 1.24 -29.77 13.46
CA GLY A 461 1.90 -30.44 14.58
C GLY A 461 0.99 -30.68 15.79
N GLN A 462 1.37 -31.67 16.60
CA GLN A 462 0.80 -31.89 17.93
C GLN A 462 1.77 -31.42 19.03
N THR A 463 1.28 -30.58 19.94
CA THR A 463 1.91 -30.35 21.24
C THR A 463 0.93 -30.74 22.36
N PRO A 464 1.42 -31.01 23.59
CA PRO A 464 0.54 -31.27 24.72
C PRO A 464 -0.47 -30.13 24.93
N GLY A 465 -1.73 -30.36 24.55
CA GLY A 465 -2.83 -29.40 24.71
C GLY A 465 -3.19 -28.58 23.46
N ASN A 466 -2.48 -28.73 22.34
CA ASN A 466 -2.86 -28.13 21.06
C ASN A 466 -2.43 -29.01 19.88
N ASN A 467 -3.42 -29.49 19.11
CA ASN A 467 -3.21 -30.43 18.01
C ASN A 467 -3.14 -29.78 16.63
N ASN A 468 -3.20 -28.45 16.56
CA ASN A 468 -3.29 -27.71 15.30
C ASN A 468 -2.14 -26.70 15.15
N ILE A 469 -0.89 -27.11 15.33
CA ILE A 469 0.25 -26.18 15.33
C ILE A 469 0.97 -26.17 13.99
N GLY A 470 0.85 -25.08 13.25
CA GLY A 470 1.66 -24.85 12.07
C GLY A 470 2.97 -24.18 12.46
N LEU A 471 2.93 -22.88 12.68
CA LEU A 471 4.03 -22.08 13.22
C LEU A 471 3.62 -21.57 14.61
N TYR A 472 4.17 -22.15 15.66
CA TYR A 472 3.87 -21.79 17.04
C TYR A 472 5.10 -21.22 17.75
N MET A 473 5.00 -19.99 18.22
CA MET A 473 6.12 -19.29 18.84
C MET A 473 5.65 -18.59 20.11
N THR A 474 6.35 -18.83 21.22
CA THR A 474 6.04 -18.24 22.55
C THR A 474 7.20 -17.43 23.13
N GLY A 475 8.34 -17.45 22.44
CA GLY A 475 9.62 -16.87 22.81
C GLY A 475 10.68 -17.28 21.79
N GLY A 476 11.94 -16.96 22.05
CA GLY A 476 13.05 -17.28 21.14
C GLY A 476 13.15 -16.30 19.98
N THR A 477 13.88 -16.70 18.94
CA THR A 477 14.12 -15.90 17.73
C THR A 477 13.84 -16.74 16.49
N LEU A 478 13.11 -16.19 15.53
CA LEU A 478 12.92 -16.74 14.20
C LEU A 478 13.47 -15.71 13.20
N THR A 479 14.55 -16.05 12.51
CA THR A 479 15.18 -15.18 11.51
C THR A 479 15.12 -15.85 10.15
N GLY A 480 14.80 -15.10 9.09
CA GLY A 480 14.70 -15.63 7.74
C GLY A 480 14.67 -14.52 6.70
N HIS A 481 15.79 -14.29 6.02
CA HIS A 481 15.88 -13.22 5.04
C HIS A 481 15.70 -13.79 3.63
N GLY A 482 14.70 -13.31 2.90
CA GLY A 482 14.39 -13.78 1.56
C GLY A 482 13.64 -15.11 1.53
N VAL A 483 12.77 -15.35 2.53
CA VAL A 483 12.01 -16.59 2.69
C VAL A 483 10.51 -16.34 2.78
N THR A 484 9.72 -17.34 2.39
CA THR A 484 8.27 -17.38 2.61
C THR A 484 7.94 -18.54 3.54
N CYS A 485 7.31 -18.22 4.68
CA CYS A 485 6.76 -19.20 5.60
C CYS A 485 5.32 -19.53 5.20
N TYR A 486 5.08 -20.73 4.70
CA TYR A 486 3.75 -21.22 4.33
C TYR A 486 3.24 -22.22 5.35
N VAL A 487 2.13 -21.89 6.01
CA VAL A 487 1.51 -22.71 7.03
C VAL A 487 0.27 -23.38 6.45
N THR A 488 0.21 -24.71 6.52
CA THR A 488 -0.86 -25.52 5.90
C THR A 488 -1.18 -26.72 6.78
N GLU A 489 -2.10 -27.59 6.36
CA GLU A 489 -2.33 -28.86 7.04
C GLU A 489 -1.20 -29.88 6.83
N THR A 490 -1.22 -30.96 7.59
CA THR A 490 -0.26 -32.04 7.37
C THR A 490 -0.66 -32.88 6.17
N PHE A 491 0.29 -33.17 5.30
CA PHE A 491 0.19 -34.07 4.17
C PHE A 491 1.07 -35.30 4.42
N ASP A 492 0.65 -36.44 3.91
CA ASP A 492 1.50 -37.63 3.86
C ASP A 492 2.53 -37.56 2.73
N SER A 493 3.30 -38.64 2.55
CA SER A 493 4.31 -38.74 1.50
C SER A 493 3.73 -38.67 0.08
N ASP A 494 2.43 -38.90 -0.07
CA ASP A 494 1.73 -38.91 -1.35
C ASP A 494 1.02 -37.57 -1.59
N GLY A 495 1.24 -36.57 -0.73
CA GLY A 495 0.61 -35.26 -0.81
C GLY A 495 -0.87 -35.26 -0.39
N ALA A 496 -1.37 -36.33 0.24
CA ALA A 496 -2.74 -36.39 0.71
C ALA A 496 -2.87 -35.78 2.11
N ALA A 497 -3.88 -34.93 2.29
CA ALA A 497 -4.19 -34.30 3.56
C ALA A 497 -4.50 -35.32 4.67
N LEU A 498 -3.84 -35.18 5.83
CA LEU A 498 -4.07 -35.98 7.02
C LEU A 498 -5.13 -35.37 7.96
N GLY A 499 -5.68 -34.19 7.61
CA GLY A 499 -6.69 -33.50 8.40
C GLY A 499 -6.18 -32.95 9.74
N VAL A 500 -4.88 -32.64 9.81
CA VAL A 500 -4.25 -31.97 10.96
C VAL A 500 -3.89 -30.55 10.52
N ALA A 501 -4.73 -29.58 10.87
CA ALA A 501 -4.56 -28.20 10.46
C ALA A 501 -3.34 -27.55 11.12
N GLY A 502 -2.52 -26.82 10.36
CA GLY A 502 -1.47 -25.97 10.93
C GLY A 502 -1.99 -24.55 11.14
N VAL A 503 -2.06 -24.05 12.38
CA VAL A 503 -2.34 -22.62 12.61
C VAL A 503 -1.07 -21.84 12.95
N THR A 504 -1.06 -20.57 12.56
CA THR A 504 -0.02 -19.61 12.90
C THR A 504 -0.35 -18.96 14.24
N LYS A 505 0.53 -19.12 15.23
CA LYS A 505 0.36 -18.51 16.54
C LYS A 505 1.70 -18.07 17.11
N ILE A 506 1.95 -16.78 17.05
CA ILE A 506 3.18 -16.14 17.52
C ILE A 506 2.80 -15.22 18.68
N THR A 507 3.04 -15.65 19.92
CA THR A 507 2.64 -14.92 21.13
C THR A 507 3.81 -14.38 21.94
N GLY A 508 5.00 -14.26 21.33
CA GLY A 508 6.21 -13.72 21.94
C GLY A 508 7.47 -14.10 21.17
N GLY A 509 8.62 -13.54 21.58
CA GLY A 509 9.90 -13.73 20.91
C GLY A 509 10.17 -12.69 19.82
N VAL A 510 11.28 -12.86 19.10
CA VAL A 510 11.75 -11.97 18.03
C VAL A 510 11.49 -12.62 16.68
N VAL A 511 10.73 -11.97 15.79
CA VAL A 511 10.51 -12.44 14.42
C VAL A 511 11.15 -11.45 13.47
N ASP A 512 12.13 -11.92 12.70
CA ASP A 512 12.87 -11.14 11.72
C ASP A 512 12.77 -11.86 10.37
N LEU A 513 11.77 -11.51 9.56
CA LEU A 513 11.56 -12.15 8.25
C LEU A 513 11.48 -11.10 7.15
N ASP A 514 12.22 -11.33 6.07
CA ASP A 514 12.07 -10.59 4.82
C ASP A 514 11.52 -11.53 3.74
N SER A 515 10.49 -11.08 3.02
CA SER A 515 10.00 -11.79 1.84
C SER A 515 11.10 -11.91 0.77
N PRO A 516 11.02 -12.91 -0.13
CA PRO A 516 11.98 -13.09 -1.22
C PRO A 516 12.28 -11.82 -2.03
N GLY A 517 11.24 -11.05 -2.36
CA GLY A 517 11.32 -9.84 -3.15
C GLY A 517 11.89 -8.66 -2.37
N ASP A 518 11.45 -8.48 -1.11
CA ASP A 518 11.96 -7.40 -0.25
C ASP A 518 13.45 -7.55 0.00
N TRP A 519 13.88 -8.75 0.38
CA TRP A 519 15.29 -9.02 0.61
C TRP A 519 16.13 -8.70 -0.62
N THR A 520 15.65 -9.10 -1.81
CA THR A 520 16.36 -8.81 -3.06
C THR A 520 16.46 -7.30 -3.31
N ASN A 521 15.39 -6.54 -3.04
CA ASN A 521 15.39 -5.09 -3.20
C ASN A 521 16.28 -4.38 -2.17
N GLN A 522 16.31 -4.83 -0.92
CA GLN A 522 17.24 -4.31 0.09
C GLN A 522 18.71 -4.54 -0.34
N GLN A 523 19.03 -5.72 -0.87
CA GLN A 523 20.36 -6.00 -1.41
C GLN A 523 20.70 -5.13 -2.63
N ALA A 524 19.73 -4.90 -3.53
CA ALA A 524 19.88 -4.00 -4.67
C ALA A 524 20.15 -2.56 -4.21
N GLU A 525 19.41 -2.06 -3.23
CA GLU A 525 19.59 -0.72 -2.66
C GLU A 525 20.98 -0.55 -2.02
N LEU A 526 21.45 -1.55 -1.26
CA LEU A 526 22.81 -1.57 -0.70
C LEU A 526 23.90 -1.49 -1.78
N LEU A 527 23.62 -1.98 -2.98
CA LEU A 527 24.50 -1.91 -4.16
C LEU A 527 24.28 -0.63 -5.00
N GLY A 528 23.37 0.26 -4.60
CA GLY A 528 22.98 1.46 -5.34
C GLY A 528 22.22 1.17 -6.64
N GLN A 529 21.63 -0.02 -6.75
CA GLN A 529 20.77 -0.40 -7.87
C GLN A 529 19.33 0.08 -7.61
N PRO A 530 18.55 0.36 -8.68
CA PRO A 530 17.16 0.73 -8.51
C PRO A 530 16.36 -0.45 -7.94
N VAL A 531 15.45 -0.14 -7.01
CA VAL A 531 14.44 -1.09 -6.50
C VAL A 531 13.57 -1.57 -7.66
N ASP A 532 13.37 -2.89 -7.75
CA ASP A 532 12.51 -3.51 -8.75
C ASP A 532 11.21 -4.00 -8.09
N MET A 533 10.13 -3.26 -8.33
CA MET A 533 8.81 -3.56 -7.77
C MET A 533 8.17 -4.81 -8.39
N SER A 534 8.69 -5.35 -9.49
CA SER A 534 8.19 -6.62 -10.04
C SER A 534 8.64 -7.83 -9.20
N LEU A 535 9.74 -7.70 -8.45
CA LEU A 535 10.26 -8.79 -7.61
C LEU A 535 9.38 -9.08 -6.40
N VAL A 536 8.49 -8.16 -6.07
CA VAL A 536 7.64 -8.19 -4.89
C VAL A 536 6.18 -8.51 -5.21
N GLU A 537 5.89 -8.83 -6.46
CA GLU A 537 4.57 -9.27 -6.89
C GLU A 537 4.35 -10.76 -6.54
N GLY A 538 3.10 -11.11 -6.25
CA GLY A 538 2.69 -12.48 -5.91
C GLY A 538 3.40 -13.04 -4.67
N ILE A 539 3.76 -14.33 -4.72
CA ILE A 539 4.35 -15.06 -3.58
C ILE A 539 5.68 -14.48 -3.10
N ASN A 540 6.45 -13.84 -3.99
CA ASN A 540 7.74 -13.27 -3.62
C ASN A 540 7.60 -12.06 -2.68
N GLY A 541 6.44 -11.41 -2.66
CA GLY A 541 6.14 -10.35 -1.70
C GLY A 541 5.65 -10.86 -0.35
N ILE A 542 5.43 -12.17 -0.17
CA ILE A 542 4.79 -12.73 1.04
C ILE A 542 5.84 -13.32 1.98
N ALA A 543 5.86 -12.83 3.22
CA ALA A 543 6.74 -13.34 4.28
C ALA A 543 6.07 -14.49 5.05
N ILE A 544 4.79 -14.34 5.39
CA ILE A 544 4.00 -15.36 6.09
C ILE A 544 2.68 -15.56 5.36
N TRP A 545 2.33 -16.81 5.09
CA TRP A 545 1.08 -17.20 4.45
C TRP A 545 0.49 -18.39 5.19
N GLN A 546 -0.80 -18.35 5.49
CA GLN A 546 -1.55 -19.53 5.94
C GLN A 546 -2.60 -19.94 4.91
N ASP A 547 -2.66 -21.24 4.67
CA ASP A 547 -3.59 -21.89 3.73
C ASP A 547 -5.05 -21.71 4.17
N PRO A 548 -5.96 -21.20 3.32
CA PRO A 548 -7.36 -21.09 3.68
C PRO A 548 -8.08 -22.45 3.71
N ASP A 549 -7.60 -23.47 2.98
CA ASP A 549 -8.23 -24.79 2.90
C ASP A 549 -7.72 -25.71 4.01
N MET A 550 -8.02 -25.34 5.24
CA MET A 550 -7.74 -26.21 6.38
C MET A 550 -8.97 -26.97 6.82
N SER A 551 -8.74 -28.18 7.31
CA SER A 551 -9.76 -29.04 7.94
C SER A 551 -10.47 -28.45 9.17
N VAL A 552 -10.09 -27.24 9.63
CA VAL A 552 -10.75 -26.51 10.71
C VAL A 552 -11.76 -25.47 10.17
N PRO A 553 -13.01 -25.42 10.69
CA PRO A 553 -14.08 -24.59 10.13
C PRO A 553 -13.97 -23.08 10.40
N SER A 554 -12.96 -22.64 11.15
CA SER A 554 -12.65 -21.22 11.38
C SER A 554 -11.23 -21.13 11.94
N PRO A 555 -10.22 -21.21 11.07
CA PRO A 555 -8.84 -21.07 11.51
C PRO A 555 -8.58 -19.68 12.06
N GLU A 556 -7.97 -19.60 13.24
CA GLU A 556 -7.53 -18.34 13.85
C GLU A 556 -6.00 -18.28 13.76
N ALA A 557 -5.48 -17.24 13.11
CA ALA A 557 -4.09 -16.85 13.21
C ALA A 557 -3.95 -15.83 14.34
N HIS A 558 -3.00 -16.03 15.26
CA HIS A 558 -2.85 -15.16 16.45
C HIS A 558 -1.43 -14.61 16.54
N LEU A 559 -1.27 -13.31 16.30
CA LEU A 559 -0.02 -12.58 16.48
C LEU A 559 -0.15 -11.69 17.73
N ASN A 560 0.71 -11.91 18.71
CA ASN A 560 0.77 -11.18 19.96
C ASN A 560 2.24 -10.94 20.33
N GLY A 561 2.74 -9.73 20.10
CA GLY A 561 4.14 -9.39 20.26
C GLY A 561 4.45 -8.57 21.52
N ASN A 562 5.75 -8.36 21.76
CA ASN A 562 6.26 -7.45 22.78
C ASN A 562 7.16 -6.32 22.21
N GLY A 563 7.08 -6.04 20.91
CA GLY A 563 7.76 -4.97 20.18
C GLY A 563 8.86 -5.47 19.23
N ASP A 564 8.94 -6.78 19.03
CA ASP A 564 10.09 -7.44 18.39
C ASP A 564 9.73 -8.14 17.07
N PHE A 565 8.70 -7.68 16.34
CA PHE A 565 8.52 -8.10 14.95
C PHE A 565 9.21 -7.08 14.05
N ILE A 566 10.05 -7.62 13.18
CA ILE A 566 10.73 -6.95 12.08
C ILE A 566 10.37 -7.78 10.85
N LEU A 567 9.20 -7.49 10.28
CA LEU A 567 8.74 -8.16 9.08
C LEU A 567 8.85 -7.18 7.91
N SER A 568 9.56 -7.59 6.85
CA SER A 568 9.48 -6.94 5.54
C SER A 568 8.73 -7.85 4.58
N GLY A 569 7.58 -7.39 4.10
CA GLY A 569 6.72 -8.15 3.20
C GLY A 569 5.28 -8.26 3.66
N THR A 570 4.50 -8.97 2.87
CA THR A 570 3.07 -9.19 3.10
C THR A 570 2.87 -10.34 4.06
N ILE A 571 1.98 -10.15 5.02
CA ILE A 571 1.40 -11.22 5.83
C ILE A 571 0.02 -11.54 5.25
N TYR A 572 -0.19 -12.80 4.85
CA TYR A 572 -1.37 -13.22 4.11
C TYR A 572 -2.17 -14.32 4.83
N PHE A 573 -3.37 -13.96 5.27
CA PHE A 573 -4.32 -14.82 6.00
C PHE A 573 -5.72 -14.76 5.35
N PRO A 574 -5.89 -15.30 4.12
CA PRO A 574 -7.14 -15.20 3.37
C PRO A 574 -8.37 -15.74 4.11
N ASP A 575 -9.56 -15.33 3.67
CA ASP A 575 -10.83 -15.91 4.17
C ASP A 575 -10.82 -17.44 3.98
N PRO A 576 -11.26 -18.24 4.98
CA PRO A 576 -11.99 -17.87 6.20
C PRO A 576 -11.11 -17.63 7.45
N ILE A 577 -9.81 -17.37 7.28
CA ILE A 577 -8.90 -17.18 8.42
C ILE A 577 -9.22 -15.86 9.15
N HIS A 578 -9.40 -15.97 10.46
CA HIS A 578 -9.50 -14.82 11.35
C HIS A 578 -8.11 -14.46 11.89
N LEU A 579 -7.65 -13.24 11.61
CA LEU A 579 -6.38 -12.72 12.09
C LEU A 579 -6.58 -11.92 13.39
N ARG A 580 -6.05 -12.42 14.50
CA ARG A 580 -6.04 -11.72 15.77
C ARG A 580 -4.68 -11.08 16.03
N LEU A 581 -4.67 -9.76 16.18
CA LEU A 581 -3.49 -8.95 16.44
C LEU A 581 -3.60 -8.31 17.83
N GLU A 582 -2.62 -8.60 18.69
CA GLU A 582 -2.56 -8.12 20.08
C GLU A 582 -1.12 -7.75 20.45
N GLY A 583 -0.94 -7.12 21.62
CA GLY A 583 0.40 -6.80 22.13
C GLY A 583 1.15 -5.75 21.30
N ASP A 584 2.43 -5.54 21.56
CA ASP A 584 3.24 -4.66 20.72
C ASP A 584 3.82 -5.52 19.59
N LEU A 585 3.32 -5.41 18.37
CA LEU A 585 3.91 -6.17 17.26
C LEU A 585 5.15 -5.45 16.72
N GLY A 586 5.24 -4.13 16.79
CA GLY A 586 6.29 -3.39 16.11
C GLY A 586 6.04 -3.36 14.60
N ASP A 587 7.08 -3.60 13.80
CA ASP A 587 7.03 -3.55 12.34
C ASP A 587 6.47 -4.86 11.77
N THR A 588 5.17 -4.81 11.46
CA THR A 588 4.32 -5.97 11.12
C THR A 588 4.14 -6.10 9.61
N GLY A 589 5.23 -5.96 8.85
CA GLY A 589 5.20 -6.12 7.40
C GLY A 589 4.98 -4.81 6.65
N ASN A 590 4.98 -4.95 5.33
CA ASN A 590 4.69 -3.86 4.39
C ASN A 590 3.19 -3.86 4.07
N GLN A 591 2.53 -5.01 4.18
CA GLN A 591 1.08 -5.17 4.03
C GLN A 591 0.55 -6.32 4.91
N ILE A 592 -0.67 -6.17 5.38
CA ILE A 592 -1.45 -7.20 6.06
C ILE A 592 -2.69 -7.44 5.20
N LEU A 593 -2.84 -8.66 4.69
CA LEU A 593 -3.97 -9.08 3.88
C LEU A 593 -4.66 -10.25 4.58
N CYS A 594 -5.92 -10.06 4.98
CA CYS A 594 -6.63 -11.09 5.73
C CYS A 594 -8.12 -11.17 5.40
N GLY A 595 -8.75 -12.31 5.73
CA GLY A 595 -10.19 -12.50 5.61
C GLY A 595 -10.94 -11.61 6.59
N THR A 596 -10.79 -11.90 7.87
CA THR A 596 -11.28 -11.05 8.97
C THR A 596 -10.14 -10.70 9.92
N ALA A 597 -10.24 -9.59 10.63
CA ALA A 597 -9.22 -9.19 11.61
C ALA A 597 -9.82 -8.68 12.92
N SER A 598 -9.15 -8.96 14.04
CA SER A 598 -9.40 -8.29 15.32
C SER A 598 -8.10 -7.73 15.90
N ILE A 599 -8.05 -6.40 16.01
CA ILE A 599 -6.96 -5.62 16.58
C ILE A 599 -7.41 -5.12 17.96
N LEU A 600 -6.91 -5.75 19.02
CA LEU A 600 -7.48 -5.62 20.37
C LEU A 600 -6.45 -5.31 21.46
N GLY A 601 -6.96 -4.89 22.62
CA GLY A 601 -6.16 -4.66 23.83
C GLY A 601 -5.25 -3.43 23.70
N THR A 602 -3.95 -3.65 23.90
CA THR A 602 -2.90 -2.62 23.74
C THR A 602 -2.09 -2.85 22.47
N ALA A 603 -2.76 -3.38 21.42
CA ALA A 603 -2.10 -3.66 20.14
C ALA A 603 -1.30 -2.45 19.65
N ARG A 604 -0.04 -2.60 19.27
CA ARG A 604 0.73 -1.57 18.56
C ARG A 604 1.26 -2.19 17.28
N ILE A 605 0.72 -1.74 16.16
CA ILE A 605 0.96 -2.33 14.85
C ILE A 605 1.47 -1.21 13.96
N SER A 606 2.71 -1.35 13.50
CA SER A 606 3.28 -0.52 12.46
C SER A 606 3.29 -1.31 11.16
N VAL A 607 2.71 -0.77 10.10
CA VAL A 607 2.80 -1.32 8.75
C VAL A 607 3.64 -0.35 7.94
N ASN A 608 4.87 -0.76 7.63
CA ASN A 608 5.84 0.02 6.85
C ASN A 608 5.47 -0.08 5.37
N TYR A 609 4.37 0.54 5.00
CA TYR A 609 3.83 0.41 3.67
C TYR A 609 4.76 1.07 2.65
N ASP A 610 5.27 0.26 1.72
CA ASP A 610 6.40 0.60 0.84
C ASP A 610 5.97 1.10 -0.54
N GLY A 611 4.68 1.40 -0.74
CA GLY A 611 4.19 1.80 -2.06
C GLY A 611 3.99 0.64 -3.04
N ARG A 612 4.04 -0.63 -2.64
CA ARG A 612 3.57 -1.73 -3.53
C ARG A 612 2.10 -1.51 -3.92
N ASN A 613 1.76 -1.70 -5.20
CA ASN A 613 0.50 -1.33 -5.87
C ASN A 613 0.46 0.07 -6.52
N TYR A 614 1.61 0.72 -6.71
CA TYR A 614 1.74 1.99 -7.46
C TYR A 614 1.71 1.82 -8.99
N GLY A 615 0.59 1.35 -9.54
CA GLY A 615 0.40 1.17 -10.98
C GLY A 615 -0.73 2.05 -11.52
N ILE A 616 -0.43 2.83 -12.57
CA ILE A 616 -1.31 3.71 -13.39
C ILE A 616 -2.50 2.99 -14.06
N SER A 617 -2.74 1.73 -13.71
CA SER A 617 -3.98 1.09 -14.10
C SER A 617 -5.10 1.81 -13.35
N THR A 618 -6.28 1.84 -13.94
CA THR A 618 -7.53 1.81 -13.18
C THR A 618 -7.63 0.56 -12.29
N ALA A 619 -6.51 0.05 -11.78
CA ALA A 619 -6.39 -0.83 -10.65
C ALA A 619 -6.79 -0.03 -9.42
N ILE A 620 -8.11 0.11 -9.30
CA ILE A 620 -8.81 -0.43 -8.15
C ILE A 620 -7.93 -1.52 -7.53
N SER A 621 -7.63 -1.46 -6.23
CA SER A 621 -7.12 -2.63 -5.52
C SER A 621 -8.02 -3.80 -5.91
N TYR A 622 -7.55 -4.59 -6.85
CA TYR A 622 -8.34 -5.54 -7.62
C TYR A 622 -8.26 -6.87 -6.86
N LEU A 623 -8.63 -6.78 -5.59
CA LEU A 623 -8.73 -7.89 -4.68
C LEU A 623 -10.22 -8.15 -4.47
N VAL A 624 -10.59 -9.35 -4.94
CA VAL A 624 -11.81 -10.09 -4.70
C VAL A 624 -13.00 -9.75 -5.58
N ARG A 625 -13.19 -10.60 -6.58
CA ARG A 625 -14.12 -11.74 -6.57
C ARG A 625 -13.60 -12.89 -7.43
#